data_AF-A0A920EZS3-F1
#
_entry.id   AF-A0A920EZS3-F1
#
_cell.length_a   1.000
_cell.length_b   1.000
_cell.length_c   1.000
_cell.angle_alpha   90.00
_cell.angle_beta   90.00
_cell.angle_gamma   90.00
#
_symmetry.space_group_name_H-M   'P 1'
#
loop_
_entity.id
_entity.type
_entity.pdbx_description
1 polymer ?
#
loop_
_entity_poly.entity_id
_entity_poly.type
_entity_poly.pdbx_seq_one_letter_code
_entity_poly.pdbx_strand_id
1 'polypeptide(L)'
;MEVEVLGKGAKWRRLPIGEKAKDAIEVWLQYREQVLFDKRDLLIESNPLFVNRFGKRLSVRGVQRRFSIHSLRSSSRLSITPHMLRHSFASHILQSSKNLRAVQELLGHANVTSTQIYTKLDYQFLSEVYDKSHPRAKKKK
;
A
#
# COMPACT_ATOMS: atom_id res chain seq x y z
N MET A 1 11.91 6.88 7.01
CA MET A 1 12.52 5.85 6.14
C MET A 1 11.70 5.79 4.87
N GLU A 2 12.35 5.66 3.72
CA GLU A 2 11.69 5.60 2.41
C GLU A 2 12.02 4.29 1.71
N VAL A 3 11.13 3.84 0.83
CA VAL A 3 11.35 2.68 -0.04
C VAL A 3 11.17 3.07 -1.49
N GLU A 4 12.01 2.53 -2.37
CA GLU A 4 11.86 2.66 -3.81
C GLU A 4 11.18 1.42 -4.40
N VAL A 5 10.12 1.64 -5.17
CA VAL A 5 9.37 0.57 -5.83
C VAL A 5 9.26 0.81 -7.32
N LEU A 6 9.50 -0.25 -8.09
CA LEU A 6 9.24 -0.27 -9.52
C LEU A 6 7.77 -0.65 -9.75
N GLY A 7 6.98 0.25 -10.29
CA GLY A 7 5.56 0.00 -10.58
C GLY A 7 5.25 -0.10 -12.07
N LYS A 8 3.95 -0.08 -12.40
CA LYS A 8 3.44 -0.17 -13.78
C LYS A 8 4.11 0.86 -14.70
N GLY A 9 4.50 0.42 -15.89
CA GLY A 9 5.20 1.22 -16.89
C GLY A 9 6.68 1.45 -16.59
N ALA A 10 7.30 0.57 -15.80
CA ALA A 10 8.71 0.67 -15.38
C ALA A 10 9.06 2.00 -14.69
N LYS A 11 8.08 2.61 -14.01
CA LYS A 11 8.27 3.88 -13.29
C LYS A 11 8.67 3.60 -11.86
N TRP A 12 9.80 4.19 -11.44
CA TRP A 12 10.24 4.22 -10.05
C TRP A 12 9.39 5.17 -9.22
N ARG A 13 9.14 4.81 -7.96
CA ARG A 13 8.40 5.64 -6.99
C ARG A 13 9.09 5.53 -5.64
N ARG A 14 9.31 6.67 -4.99
CA ARG A 14 9.72 6.75 -3.58
C ARG A 14 8.48 6.85 -2.70
N LEU A 15 8.41 6.03 -1.67
CA LEU A 15 7.28 5.96 -0.75
C LEU A 15 7.79 6.07 0.69
N PRO A 16 7.28 7.01 1.49
CA PRO A 16 7.55 7.00 2.92
C PRO A 16 6.91 5.76 3.54
N ILE A 17 7.62 5.13 4.46
CA ILE A 17 7.08 4.04 5.29
C ILE A 17 6.98 4.51 6.74
N GLY A 18 5.87 4.14 7.38
CA GLY A 18 5.62 4.46 8.78
C GLY A 18 6.52 3.65 9.72
N GLU A 19 6.65 4.13 10.96
CA GLU A 19 7.49 3.52 12.00
C GLU A 19 7.16 2.04 12.23
N LYS A 20 5.87 1.68 12.34
CA LYS A 20 5.46 0.27 12.50
C LYS A 20 5.89 -0.65 11.35
N ALA A 21 5.94 -0.12 10.12
CA ALA A 21 6.42 -0.89 8.98
C ALA A 21 7.94 -1.06 9.03
N LYS A 22 8.66 -0.01 9.45
CA LYS A 22 10.11 -0.07 9.68
C LYS A 22 10.45 -1.12 10.74
N ASP A 23 9.82 -1.06 11.91
CA ASP A 23 10.07 -2.00 13.01
C ASP A 23 9.84 -3.45 12.55
N ALA A 24 8.74 -3.70 11.83
CA ALA A 24 8.43 -5.02 11.30
C ALA A 24 9.46 -5.51 10.26
N ILE A 25 10.00 -4.61 9.43
CA ILE A 25 11.05 -4.93 8.46
C ILE A 25 12.36 -5.27 9.19
N GLU A 26 12.74 -4.51 10.22
CA GLU A 26 13.96 -4.78 10.99
C GLU A 26 13.92 -6.16 11.66
N VAL A 27 12.79 -6.50 12.28
CA VAL A 27 12.55 -7.84 12.84
C VAL A 27 12.62 -8.90 11.73
N TRP A 28 11.99 -8.65 10.58
CA TRP A 28 12.01 -9.58 9.44
C TRP A 28 13.43 -9.83 8.90
N LEU A 29 14.29 -8.81 8.83
CA LEU A 29 15.65 -8.94 8.33
C LEU A 29 16.46 -9.94 9.16
N GLN A 30 16.27 -9.98 10.49
CA GLN A 30 16.95 -10.96 11.35
C GLN A 30 16.56 -12.41 10.99
N TYR A 31 15.27 -12.68 10.79
CA TYR A 31 14.80 -14.01 10.38
C TYR A 31 15.24 -14.38 8.96
N ARG A 32 15.24 -13.39 8.06
CA ARG A 32 15.69 -13.58 6.68
C ARG A 32 17.15 -14.03 6.64
N GLU A 33 18.04 -13.38 7.38
CA GLU A 33 19.46 -13.76 7.41
C GLU A 33 19.66 -15.20 7.89
N GLN A 34 18.91 -15.64 8.89
CA GLN A 34 18.94 -17.04 9.34
C GLN A 34 18.54 -18.01 8.23
N VAL A 35 17.43 -17.73 7.52
CA VAL A 35 16.96 -18.57 6.41
C VAL A 35 17.98 -18.62 5.26
N LEU A 36 18.67 -17.51 4.98
CA LEU A 36 19.67 -17.45 3.92
C LEU A 36 20.96 -18.18 4.32
N PHE A 37 21.39 -18.05 5.58
CA PHE A 37 22.53 -18.77 6.13
C PHE A 37 22.36 -20.29 6.05
N ASP A 38 21.17 -20.79 6.33
CA ASP A 38 20.85 -22.24 6.26
C ASP A 38 20.77 -22.78 4.82
N LYS A 39 20.82 -21.90 3.81
CA LYS A 39 20.59 -22.21 2.39
C LYS A 39 21.69 -21.67 1.48
N ARG A 40 22.92 -21.56 2.01
CA ARG A 40 24.15 -21.02 1.40
C ARG A 40 24.45 -21.41 -0.05
N ASP A 41 23.91 -22.52 -0.57
CA ASP A 41 24.08 -22.96 -1.96
C ASP A 41 23.22 -22.21 -2.99
N LEU A 42 22.29 -21.35 -2.54
CA LEU A 42 21.50 -20.54 -3.45
C LEU A 42 22.25 -19.23 -3.73
N LEU A 43 22.91 -19.15 -4.88
CA LEU A 43 23.28 -17.89 -5.52
C LEU A 43 22.01 -17.07 -5.75
N ILE A 44 21.59 -16.28 -4.78
CA ILE A 44 20.46 -15.38 -4.93
C ILE A 44 20.99 -14.11 -5.57
N GLU A 45 21.09 -14.12 -6.90
CA GLU A 45 21.63 -13.03 -7.74
C GLU A 45 21.04 -11.64 -7.46
N SER A 46 19.91 -11.53 -6.76
CA SER A 46 19.15 -10.28 -6.59
C SER A 46 18.80 -9.89 -5.15
N ASN A 47 19.43 -10.50 -4.13
CA ASN A 47 19.28 -10.17 -2.70
C ASN A 47 17.86 -9.68 -2.28
N PRO A 48 16.79 -10.47 -2.50
CA PRO A 48 15.41 -10.03 -2.31
C PRO A 48 15.11 -9.71 -0.84
N LEU A 49 14.41 -8.61 -0.60
CA LEU A 49 13.96 -8.22 0.75
C LEU A 49 13.06 -9.30 1.38
N PHE A 50 12.12 -9.85 0.61
CA PHE A 50 11.23 -10.91 1.07
C PHE A 50 11.56 -12.24 0.39
N VAL A 51 11.82 -13.25 1.21
CA VAL A 51 12.11 -14.63 0.81
C VAL A 51 11.03 -15.59 1.30
N ASN A 52 10.90 -16.73 0.62
CA ASN A 52 10.12 -17.85 1.08
C ASN A 52 10.96 -18.75 2.03
N ARG A 53 10.33 -19.80 2.58
CA ARG A 53 10.99 -20.75 3.50
C ARG A 53 12.19 -21.50 2.90
N PHE A 54 12.34 -21.47 1.58
CA PHE A 54 13.43 -22.10 0.84
C PHE A 54 14.52 -21.10 0.47
N GLY A 55 14.50 -19.87 1.02
CA GLY A 55 15.48 -18.82 0.71
C GLY A 55 15.28 -18.13 -0.65
N LYS A 56 14.30 -18.55 -1.47
CA LYS A 56 14.05 -17.93 -2.78
C LYS A 56 13.15 -16.70 -2.66
N ARG A 57 13.20 -15.78 -3.64
CA ARG A 57 12.31 -14.60 -3.72
C ARG A 57 10.85 -14.99 -3.49
N LEU A 58 10.17 -14.27 -2.61
CA LEU A 58 8.75 -14.50 -2.35
C LEU A 58 7.92 -14.11 -3.58
N SER A 59 7.12 -15.06 -4.08
CA SER A 59 6.27 -14.84 -5.26
C SER A 59 4.95 -14.15 -4.90
N VAL A 60 4.28 -13.57 -5.90
CA VAL A 60 2.94 -12.95 -5.74
C VAL A 60 1.93 -13.95 -5.15
N ARG A 61 1.89 -15.19 -5.67
CA ARG A 61 1.04 -16.25 -5.10
C ARG A 61 1.42 -16.60 -3.66
N GLY A 62 2.71 -16.54 -3.34
CA GLY A 62 3.20 -16.71 -1.97
C GLY A 62 2.64 -15.64 -1.02
N VAL A 63 2.66 -14.37 -1.44
CA VAL A 63 2.06 -13.26 -0.69
C VAL A 63 0.56 -13.50 -0.51
N GLN A 64 -0.18 -13.78 -1.58
CA GLN A 64 -1.63 -14.05 -1.53
C GLN A 64 -1.96 -15.18 -0.54
N ARG A 65 -1.21 -16.28 -0.57
CA ARG A 65 -1.39 -17.40 0.37
C ARG A 65 -1.17 -16.97 1.82
N ARG A 66 -0.17 -16.13 2.10
CA ARG A 66 0.06 -15.61 3.46
C ARG A 66 -1.11 -14.76 3.93
N PHE A 67 -1.65 -13.90 3.07
CA PHE A 67 -2.86 -13.13 3.36
C PHE A 67 -4.07 -14.03 3.66
N SER A 68 -4.31 -15.07 2.86
CA SER A 68 -5.39 -16.04 3.13
C SER A 68 -5.22 -16.73 4.50
N ILE A 69 -4.01 -17.14 4.85
CA ILE A 69 -3.73 -17.76 6.16
C ILE A 69 -4.02 -16.78 7.31
N HIS A 70 -3.61 -15.51 7.19
CA HIS A 70 -3.85 -14.51 8.24
C HIS A 70 -5.33 -14.12 8.33
N SER A 71 -6.02 -14.07 7.20
CA SER A 71 -7.47 -13.83 7.16
C SER A 71 -8.24 -14.92 7.90
N LEU A 72 -7.90 -16.19 7.71
CA LEU A 72 -8.52 -17.30 8.45
C LEU A 72 -8.27 -17.25 9.96
N ARG A 73 -7.16 -16.64 10.38
CA ARG A 73 -6.80 -16.46 11.80
C ARG A 73 -7.41 -15.19 12.40
N SER A 74 -7.91 -14.28 11.56
CA SER A 74 -8.54 -13.05 12.03
C SER A 74 -9.97 -13.34 12.48
N SER A 75 -10.39 -12.74 13.60
CA SER A 75 -11.76 -12.89 14.13
C SER A 75 -12.82 -12.27 13.22
N SER A 76 -12.42 -11.40 12.29
CA SER A 76 -13.28 -10.92 11.22
C SER A 76 -13.45 -12.02 10.18
N ARG A 77 -14.66 -12.53 9.98
CA ARG A 77 -15.02 -13.50 8.91
C ARG A 77 -14.82 -12.96 7.48
N LEU A 78 -14.00 -11.93 7.31
CA LEU A 78 -13.71 -11.23 6.08
C LEU A 78 -12.46 -11.81 5.45
N SER A 79 -12.55 -12.12 4.16
CA SER A 79 -11.37 -12.47 3.34
C SER A 79 -10.46 -11.25 3.21
N ILE A 80 -9.28 -11.28 3.82
CA ILE A 80 -8.32 -10.17 3.73
C ILE A 80 -7.41 -10.43 2.54
N THR A 81 -7.46 -9.54 1.54
CA THR A 81 -6.61 -9.60 0.34
C THR A 81 -5.72 -8.37 0.22
N PRO A 82 -4.61 -8.44 -0.54
CA PRO A 82 -3.77 -7.26 -0.79
C PRO A 82 -4.53 -6.06 -1.37
N HIS A 83 -5.53 -6.31 -2.23
CA HIS A 83 -6.35 -5.25 -2.81
C HIS A 83 -7.22 -4.55 -1.77
N MET A 84 -7.80 -5.31 -0.83
CA MET A 84 -8.60 -4.74 0.26
C MET A 84 -7.74 -3.93 1.23
N LEU A 85 -6.54 -4.41 1.56
CA LEU A 85 -5.63 -3.66 2.42
C LEU A 85 -5.22 -2.34 1.77
N ARG A 86 -4.87 -2.35 0.48
CA ARG A 86 -4.58 -1.13 -0.28
C ARG A 86 -5.77 -0.17 -0.29
N HIS A 87 -6.98 -0.67 -0.48
CA HIS A 87 -8.17 0.16 -0.51
C HIS A 87 -8.46 0.79 0.87
N SER A 88 -8.38 0.01 1.95
CA SER A 88 -8.56 0.52 3.32
C SER A 88 -7.53 1.59 3.66
N PHE A 89 -6.25 1.36 3.32
CA PHE A 89 -5.18 2.34 3.50
C PHE A 89 -5.45 3.64 2.73
N ALA A 90 -5.80 3.55 1.45
CA ALA A 90 -6.11 4.69 0.61
C ALA A 90 -7.28 5.52 1.16
N SER A 91 -8.37 4.86 1.53
CA SER A 91 -9.55 5.50 2.11
C SER A 91 -9.23 6.16 3.45
N HIS A 92 -8.47 5.50 4.32
CA HIS A 92 -8.07 6.04 5.63
C HIS A 92 -7.17 7.28 5.50
N ILE A 93 -6.19 7.25 4.58
CA ILE A 93 -5.36 8.44 4.33
C ILE A 93 -6.16 9.56 3.69
N LEU A 94 -7.08 9.26 2.77
CA LEU A 94 -7.91 10.29 2.16
C LEU A 94 -8.80 11.00 3.20
N GLN A 95 -9.41 10.24 4.10
CA GLN A 95 -10.24 10.79 5.18
C GLN A 95 -9.45 11.66 6.17
N SER A 96 -8.19 11.32 6.45
CA SER A 96 -7.35 12.03 7.42
C SER A 96 -6.58 13.23 6.83
N SER A 97 -6.16 13.16 5.56
CA SER A 97 -5.28 14.17 4.96
C SER A 97 -5.99 15.33 4.26
N LYS A 98 -7.26 15.16 3.85
CA LYS A 98 -8.02 16.10 3.01
C LYS A 98 -7.27 16.55 1.73
N ASN A 99 -6.25 15.81 1.29
CA ASN A 99 -5.42 16.16 0.13
C ASN A 99 -5.33 14.97 -0.84
N LEU A 100 -6.29 14.91 -1.76
CA LEU A 100 -6.42 13.84 -2.76
C LEU A 100 -5.16 13.70 -3.63
N ARG A 101 -4.45 14.79 -3.92
CA ARG A 101 -3.25 14.79 -4.75
C ARG A 101 -2.08 14.07 -4.07
N ALA A 102 -1.88 14.30 -2.77
CA ALA A 102 -0.88 13.58 -1.97
C ALA A 102 -1.18 12.07 -1.89
N VAL A 103 -2.46 11.70 -1.79
CA VAL A 103 -2.88 10.28 -1.80
C VAL A 103 -2.65 9.63 -3.17
N GLN A 104 -2.90 10.37 -4.27
CA GLN A 104 -2.67 9.88 -5.63
C GLN A 104 -1.19 9.62 -5.92
N GLU A 105 -0.30 10.52 -5.48
CA GLU A 105 1.16 10.32 -5.59
C GLU A 105 1.63 9.11 -4.79
N LEU A 106 1.12 8.94 -3.56
CA LEU A 106 1.42 7.81 -2.68
C LEU A 106 0.93 6.46 -3.24
N LEU A 107 -0.18 6.43 -3.97
CA LEU A 107 -0.72 5.21 -4.57
C LEU A 107 -0.19 4.93 -5.98
N GLY A 108 0.51 5.90 -6.58
CA GLY A 108 1.32 5.69 -7.78
C GLY A 108 0.54 5.52 -9.08
N HIS A 109 -0.68 6.05 -9.17
CA HIS A 109 -1.50 5.94 -10.38
C HIS A 109 -1.04 6.93 -11.48
N ALA A 110 -0.37 6.41 -12.51
CA ALA A 110 -0.13 7.16 -13.76
C ALA A 110 -1.41 7.27 -14.62
N ASN A 111 -2.42 6.45 -14.32
CA ASN A 111 -3.76 6.56 -14.88
C ASN A 111 -4.77 6.16 -13.81
N VAL A 112 -5.80 6.99 -13.70
CA VAL A 112 -6.89 6.92 -12.72
C VAL A 112 -7.85 5.82 -13.20
N THR A 113 -7.42 4.56 -13.18
CA THR A 113 -8.24 3.42 -13.59
C THR A 113 -8.21 2.32 -12.53
N SER A 114 -8.78 2.67 -11.37
CA SER A 114 -9.50 1.80 -10.43
C SER A 114 -10.50 2.68 -9.65
N THR A 115 -11.08 3.66 -10.34
CA THR A 115 -11.47 4.97 -9.77
C THR A 115 -12.97 5.18 -9.69
N GLN A 116 -13.69 4.11 -9.37
CA GLN A 116 -15.12 4.22 -9.14
C GLN A 116 -15.49 4.21 -7.66
N ILE A 117 -14.55 3.87 -6.77
CA ILE A 117 -14.80 3.88 -5.32
C ILE A 117 -14.47 5.25 -4.70
N TYR A 118 -13.59 6.05 -5.31
CA TYR A 118 -13.22 7.37 -4.79
C TYR A 118 -14.29 8.45 -5.06
N THR A 119 -15.15 8.26 -6.06
CA THR A 119 -16.14 9.26 -6.52
C THR A 119 -17.20 9.60 -5.48
N LYS A 120 -17.52 8.67 -4.57
CA LYS A 120 -18.53 8.90 -3.53
C LYS A 120 -18.00 9.75 -2.37
N LEU A 121 -16.70 9.63 -2.05
CA LEU A 121 -16.01 10.47 -1.08
C LEU A 121 -15.62 11.83 -1.67
N ASP A 122 -15.37 11.87 -2.99
CA ASP A 122 -15.04 13.09 -3.73
C ASP A 122 -16.20 14.09 -3.76
N TYR A 123 -17.47 13.65 -3.81
CA TYR A 123 -18.60 14.59 -3.93
C TYR A 123 -18.77 15.51 -2.71
N GLN A 124 -18.61 14.99 -1.48
CA GLN A 124 -18.68 15.81 -0.27
C GLN A 124 -17.49 16.77 -0.18
N PHE A 125 -16.30 16.32 -0.57
CA PHE A 125 -15.10 17.15 -0.55
C PHE A 125 -15.10 18.20 -1.67
N LEU A 126 -15.51 17.84 -2.89
CA LEU A 126 -15.73 18.77 -4.01
C LEU A 126 -16.79 19.81 -3.65
N SER A 127 -17.88 19.41 -2.98
CA SER A 127 -18.88 20.36 -2.46
C SER A 127 -18.23 21.33 -1.47
N GLU A 128 -17.47 20.84 -0.47
CA GLU A 128 -16.82 21.73 0.50
C GLU A 128 -15.78 22.67 -0.12
N VAL A 129 -14.97 22.19 -1.09
CA VAL A 129 -13.95 22.99 -1.77
C VAL A 129 -14.60 24.00 -2.71
N TYR A 130 -15.65 23.61 -3.43
CA TYR A 130 -16.48 24.51 -4.23
C TYR A 130 -17.11 25.59 -3.35
N ASP A 131 -17.70 25.21 -2.22
CA ASP A 131 -18.34 26.13 -1.28
C ASP A 131 -17.35 27.14 -0.67
N LYS A 132 -16.11 26.71 -0.42
CA LYS A 132 -15.05 27.57 0.15
C LYS A 132 -14.35 28.45 -0.88
N SER A 133 -14.23 28.01 -2.12
CA SER A 133 -13.36 28.64 -3.12
C SER A 133 -14.13 29.41 -4.20
N HIS A 134 -15.44 29.20 -4.33
CA HIS A 134 -16.21 29.82 -5.42
C HIS A 134 -16.87 31.14 -4.96
N PRO A 135 -16.62 32.29 -5.65
CA PRO A 135 -17.16 33.60 -5.28
C PRO A 135 -18.70 33.67 -5.24
N ARG A 136 -19.39 32.72 -5.88
CA ARG A 136 -20.84 32.59 -5.97
C ARG A 136 -21.45 31.57 -5.01
N ALA A 137 -20.66 30.85 -4.21
CA ALA A 137 -21.18 29.84 -3.28
C ALA A 137 -21.92 30.45 -2.07
N LYS A 138 -21.63 31.70 -1.72
CA LYS A 138 -22.43 32.46 -0.75
C LYS A 138 -23.63 33.10 -1.47
N LYS A 139 -24.76 32.41 -1.48
CA LYS A 139 -26.05 32.95 -1.96
C LYS A 139 -26.35 34.26 -1.19
N LYS A 140 -26.49 35.38 -1.91
CA LYS A 140 -27.06 36.62 -1.35
C LYS A 140 -28.46 36.32 -0.82
N LYS A 141 -28.71 36.64 0.45
CA LYS A 141 -30.05 36.94 0.93
C LYS A 141 -30.52 38.25 0.30
#